data_AF-A0A6A8G4Q5-F1
#
_entry.id   AF-A0A6A8G4Q5-F1
#
_cell.length_a   1.000
_cell.length_b   1.000
_cell.length_c   1.000
_cell.angle_alpha   90.00
_cell.angle_beta   90.00
_cell.angle_gamma   90.00
#
_symmetry.space_group_name_H-M   'P 1'
#
loop_
_entity.id
_entity.type
_entity.pdbx_description
1 polymer ?
#
loop_
_entity_poly.entity_id
_entity_poly.type
_entity_poly.pdbx_seq_one_letter_code
_entity_poly.pdbx_strand_id
1 'polypeptide(L)'
;MDVERFASTIGLVGATLLAVAVAVPAVAVESGAGEMAAYYAAGPFGISLVGMLALLEVIVFLSGRQERTDPAVAAGLAFVLSLSMLGLSVVWTFAIDPNVLFSFPQQYSWLSYHRWTVIGAAAITFVGAAGYARNIV
;
A
#
# COMPACT_ATOMS: atom_id res chain seq x y z
N MET A 1 18.19 -16.22 9.67
CA MET A 1 18.16 -16.50 8.21
C MET A 1 16.77 -16.91 7.72
N ASP A 2 16.13 -17.98 8.22
CA ASP A 2 14.81 -18.38 7.69
C ASP A 2 13.66 -17.41 8.04
N VAL A 3 13.62 -16.93 9.28
CA VAL A 3 12.55 -16.02 9.76
C VAL A 3 12.63 -14.65 9.07
N GLU A 4 13.84 -14.12 8.91
CA GLU A 4 14.09 -12.87 8.20
C GLU A 4 13.64 -12.94 6.74
N ARG A 5 14.05 -14.00 6.01
CA ARG A 5 13.65 -14.23 4.62
C ARG A 5 12.15 -14.41 4.50
N PHE A 6 11.51 -15.09 5.45
CA PHE A 6 10.06 -15.24 5.49
C PHE A 6 9.37 -13.88 5.73
N ALA A 7 9.82 -13.10 6.71
CA ALA A 7 9.28 -11.77 7.01
C ALA A 7 9.42 -10.79 5.83
N SER A 8 10.59 -10.77 5.19
CA SER A 8 10.84 -10.03 3.94
C SER A 8 9.88 -10.46 2.81
N THR A 9 9.57 -11.76 2.71
CA THR A 9 8.62 -12.27 1.71
C THR A 9 7.19 -11.78 2.01
N ILE A 10 6.77 -11.78 3.28
CA ILE A 10 5.47 -11.23 3.68
C ILE A 10 5.38 -9.75 3.31
N GLY A 11 6.42 -8.97 3.62
CA GLY A 11 6.48 -7.55 3.29
C GLY A 11 6.39 -7.29 1.79
N LEU A 12 7.17 -8.05 1.00
CA LEU A 12 7.15 -7.98 -0.46
C LEU A 12 5.76 -8.30 -1.06
N VAL A 13 5.12 -9.36 -0.57
CA VAL A 13 3.76 -9.73 -1.00
C VAL A 13 2.76 -8.65 -0.61
N GLY A 14 2.83 -8.14 0.62
CA GLY A 14 2.00 -7.03 1.09
C GLY A 14 2.14 -5.79 0.21
N ALA A 15 3.37 -5.38 -0.10
CA ALA A 15 3.64 -4.20 -0.92
C ALA A 15 3.11 -4.38 -2.35
N THR A 16 3.26 -5.58 -2.91
CA THR A 16 2.70 -5.93 -4.21
C THR A 16 1.18 -5.88 -4.22
N LEU A 17 0.54 -6.48 -3.20
CA LEU A 17 -0.91 -6.43 -3.03
C LEU A 17 -1.42 -5.01 -2.86
N LEU A 18 -0.70 -4.16 -2.13
CA LEU A 18 -1.03 -2.76 -1.94
C LEU A 18 -0.96 -1.99 -3.26
N ALA A 19 0.12 -2.17 -4.04
CA ALA A 19 0.25 -1.54 -5.36
C ALA A 19 -0.89 -1.95 -6.30
N VAL A 20 -1.23 -3.25 -6.32
CA VAL A 20 -2.35 -3.77 -7.10
C VAL A 20 -3.68 -3.21 -6.62
N ALA A 21 -3.92 -3.18 -5.30
CA ALA A 21 -5.15 -2.62 -4.72
C ALA A 21 -5.33 -1.16 -5.17
N VAL A 22 -4.27 -0.35 -5.10
CA VAL A 22 -4.31 1.05 -5.55
C VAL A 22 -4.50 1.16 -7.07
N ALA A 23 -3.97 0.24 -7.88
CA ALA A 23 -4.08 0.32 -9.34
C ALA A 23 -5.43 -0.16 -9.89
N VAL A 24 -6.05 -1.18 -9.27
CA VAL A 24 -7.22 -1.87 -9.82
C VAL A 24 -8.40 -0.93 -10.09
N PRO A 25 -8.87 -0.07 -9.16
CA PRO A 25 -9.99 0.83 -9.46
C PRO A 25 -9.70 1.81 -10.60
N ALA A 26 -8.46 2.28 -10.74
CA ALA A 26 -8.07 3.21 -11.80
C ALA A 26 -8.16 2.61 -13.21
N VAL A 27 -8.09 1.28 -13.35
CA VAL A 27 -8.15 0.59 -14.65
C VAL A 27 -9.46 -0.19 -14.86
N ALA A 28 -10.12 -0.61 -13.79
CA ALA A 28 -11.30 -1.46 -13.85
C ALA A 28 -12.62 -0.68 -13.83
N VAL A 29 -12.61 0.57 -13.38
CA VAL A 29 -13.79 1.43 -13.36
C VAL A 29 -13.80 2.32 -14.59
N GLU A 30 -14.92 2.33 -15.29
CA GLU A 30 -15.11 3.19 -16.45
C GLU A 30 -14.97 4.67 -16.06
N SER A 31 -14.31 5.44 -16.91
CA SER A 31 -14.08 6.87 -16.67
C SER A 31 -15.42 7.62 -16.69
N GLY A 32 -15.91 7.97 -15.50
CA GLY A 32 -17.12 8.78 -15.27
C GLY A 32 -16.88 10.29 -15.27
N ALA A 33 -17.78 11.04 -14.63
CA ALA A 33 -17.78 12.50 -14.57
C ALA A 33 -16.76 13.09 -13.56
N GLY A 34 -15.78 12.30 -13.12
CA GLY A 34 -14.71 12.71 -12.20
C GLY A 34 -14.80 12.12 -10.80
N GLU A 35 -15.75 11.23 -10.52
CA GLU A 35 -15.91 10.59 -9.21
C GLU A 35 -14.64 9.83 -8.79
N MET A 36 -14.00 9.15 -9.76
CA MET A 36 -12.75 8.42 -9.49
C MET A 36 -11.59 9.35 -9.15
N ALA A 37 -11.49 10.51 -9.82
CA ALA A 37 -10.46 11.49 -9.51
C ALA A 37 -10.66 12.06 -8.10
N ALA A 38 -11.90 12.38 -7.73
CA ALA A 38 -12.23 12.83 -6.38
C ALA A 38 -11.93 11.76 -5.30
N TYR A 39 -12.25 10.50 -5.60
CA TYR A 39 -11.95 9.37 -4.72
C TYR A 39 -10.43 9.18 -4.49
N TYR A 40 -9.63 9.24 -5.55
CA TYR A 40 -8.18 9.10 -5.45
C TYR A 40 -7.50 10.31 -4.83
N ALA A 41 -8.05 11.51 -5.04
CA ALA A 41 -7.53 12.76 -4.51
C ALA A 41 -7.99 13.06 -3.08
N ALA A 42 -8.74 12.16 -2.43
CA ALA A 42 -9.23 12.38 -1.07
C ALA A 42 -8.07 12.63 -0.07
N GLY A 43 -8.27 13.61 0.81
CA GLY A 43 -7.26 14.01 1.79
C GLY A 43 -6.08 14.79 1.21
N PRO A 44 -5.07 15.10 2.03
CA PRO A 44 -3.99 16.02 1.66
C PRO A 44 -2.99 15.48 0.63
N PHE A 45 -2.91 14.15 0.46
CA PHE A 45 -1.88 13.51 -0.38
C PHE A 45 -2.47 12.67 -1.53
N GLY A 46 -3.73 12.25 -1.42
CA GLY A 46 -4.34 11.24 -2.27
C GLY A 46 -3.71 9.85 -2.13
N ILE A 47 -4.38 8.84 -2.69
CA ILE A 47 -3.94 7.44 -2.57
C ILE A 47 -2.83 7.06 -3.56
N SER A 48 -2.68 7.80 -4.66
CA SER A 48 -1.65 7.53 -5.67
C SER A 48 -0.22 7.58 -5.10
N LEU A 49 0.01 8.43 -4.09
CA LEU A 49 1.30 8.48 -3.38
C LEU A 49 1.60 7.13 -2.71
N VAL A 50 0.61 6.51 -2.07
CA VAL A 50 0.76 5.19 -1.44
C VAL A 50 1.06 4.12 -2.50
N GLY A 51 0.40 4.15 -3.65
CA GLY A 51 0.68 3.22 -4.75
C GLY A 51 2.11 3.34 -5.27
N MET A 52 2.62 4.56 -5.45
CA MET A 52 4.01 4.82 -5.85
C MET A 52 4.99 4.30 -4.79
N LEU A 53 4.76 4.60 -3.51
CA LEU A 53 5.60 4.12 -2.42
C LEU A 53 5.57 2.59 -2.30
N ALA A 54 4.44 1.95 -2.61
CA ALA A 54 4.32 0.49 -2.60
C ALA A 54 5.21 -0.16 -3.67
N LEU A 55 5.29 0.43 -4.86
CA LEU A 55 6.22 -0.02 -5.91
C LEU A 55 7.68 0.18 -5.49
N LEU A 56 8.01 1.31 -4.86
CA LEU A 56 9.34 1.54 -4.30
C LEU A 56 9.68 0.50 -3.22
N GLU A 57 8.73 0.19 -2.33
CA GLU A 57 8.89 -0.79 -1.26
C GLU A 57 9.17 -2.20 -1.81
N VAL A 58 8.51 -2.59 -2.90
CA VAL A 58 8.83 -3.83 -3.64
C VAL A 58 10.30 -3.85 -4.05
N ILE A 59 10.82 -2.75 -4.59
CA ILE A 59 12.23 -2.63 -4.98
C ILE A 59 13.14 -2.74 -3.75
N VAL A 60 12.80 -2.10 -2.64
CA VAL A 60 13.57 -2.17 -1.39
C VAL A 60 13.70 -3.62 -0.90
N PHE A 61 12.60 -4.37 -0.82
CA PHE A 61 12.63 -5.79 -0.44
C PHE A 61 13.45 -6.63 -1.41
N LEU A 62 13.27 -6.45 -2.72
CA LEU A 62 14.03 -7.19 -3.73
C LEU A 62 15.53 -6.86 -3.69
N SER A 63 15.89 -5.60 -3.45
CA SER A 63 17.29 -5.16 -3.36
C SER A 63 17.98 -5.75 -2.13
N GLY A 64 17.31 -5.75 -0.98
CA GLY A 64 17.80 -6.43 0.24
C GLY A 64 18.00 -7.94 0.02
N ARG A 65 17.03 -8.62 -0.61
CA ARG A 65 17.14 -10.06 -0.91
C ARG A 65 18.23 -10.44 -1.90
N GLN A 66 18.62 -9.50 -2.76
CA GLN A 66 19.67 -9.68 -3.76
C GLN A 66 21.04 -9.21 -3.25
N GLU A 67 21.14 -8.84 -1.97
CA GLU A 67 22.37 -8.33 -1.34
C GLU A 67 22.96 -7.12 -2.08
N ARG A 68 22.09 -6.34 -2.75
CA ARG A 68 22.46 -5.10 -3.47
C ARG A 68 22.47 -3.87 -2.58
N THR A 69 21.97 -4.00 -1.36
CA THR A 69 21.88 -2.94 -0.36
C THR A 69 22.27 -3.53 0.98
N ASP A 70 22.96 -2.74 1.81
CA ASP A 70 23.25 -3.14 3.19
C ASP A 70 21.97 -3.59 3.90
N PRO A 71 21.96 -4.76 4.58
CA PRO A 71 20.74 -5.31 5.16
C PRO A 71 20.07 -4.38 6.17
N ALA A 72 20.84 -3.66 6.99
CA ALA A 72 20.30 -2.72 7.97
C ALA A 72 19.66 -1.50 7.30
N VAL A 73 20.27 -0.99 6.23
CA VAL A 73 19.67 0.10 5.42
C VAL A 73 18.38 -0.37 4.75
N ALA A 74 18.37 -1.54 4.11
CA ALA A 74 17.18 -2.08 3.47
C ALA A 74 16.04 -2.30 4.47
N ALA A 75 16.35 -2.82 5.65
CA ALA A 75 15.37 -3.03 6.71
C ALA A 75 14.81 -1.73 7.29
N GLY A 76 15.66 -0.72 7.51
CA GLY A 76 15.24 0.60 7.96
C GLY A 76 14.33 1.30 6.94
N LEU A 77 14.70 1.25 5.66
CA LEU A 77 13.86 1.80 4.58
C LEU A 77 12.50 1.11 4.52
N ALA A 78 12.48 -0.23 4.52
CA ALA A 78 11.24 -0.99 4.48
C ALA A 78 10.32 -0.63 5.67
N PHE A 79 10.88 -0.52 6.87
CA PHE A 79 10.11 -0.16 8.05
C PHE A 79 9.48 1.25 7.94
N VAL A 80 10.27 2.26 7.59
CA VAL A 80 9.79 3.65 7.53
C VAL A 80 8.77 3.84 6.40
N LEU A 81 9.03 3.27 5.22
CA LEU A 81 8.15 3.36 4.07
C LEU A 81 6.82 2.66 4.35
N SER A 82 6.84 1.43 4.86
CA SER A 82 5.62 0.67 5.18
C SER A 82 4.79 1.33 6.29
N LEU A 83 5.43 1.87 7.34
CA LEU A 83 4.75 2.64 8.38
C LEU A 83 4.08 3.90 7.81
N SER A 84 4.80 4.61 6.94
CA SER A 84 4.28 5.81 6.28
C SER A 84 3.08 5.47 5.39
N MET A 85 3.18 4.41 4.58
CA MET A 85 2.09 3.94 3.73
C MET A 85 0.86 3.53 4.54
N LEU A 86 1.04 2.86 5.67
CA LEU A 86 -0.06 2.50 6.57
C LEU A 86 -0.75 3.76 7.12
N GLY A 87 0.02 4.72 7.64
CA GLY A 87 -0.50 5.98 8.13
C GLY A 87 -1.25 6.78 7.06
N LEU A 88 -0.66 6.92 5.87
CA LEU A 88 -1.27 7.61 4.73
C LEU A 88 -2.54 6.91 4.26
N SER A 89 -2.57 5.58 4.24
CA SER A 89 -3.77 4.80 3.87
C SER A 89 -4.91 5.01 4.85
N VAL A 90 -4.60 5.07 6.15
CA VAL A 90 -5.58 5.40 7.20
C VAL A 90 -6.10 6.82 7.00
N VAL A 91 -5.23 7.81 6.84
CA VAL A 91 -5.61 9.21 6.60
C VAL A 91 -6.51 9.32 5.37
N TRP A 92 -6.12 8.72 4.24
CA TRP A 92 -6.93 8.72 3.02
C TRP A 92 -8.30 8.07 3.24
N THR A 93 -8.36 6.89 3.87
CA THR A 93 -9.62 6.15 4.11
C THR A 93 -10.65 6.99 4.85
N PHE A 94 -10.22 7.75 5.86
CA PHE A 94 -11.09 8.61 6.65
C PHE A 94 -11.33 10.00 6.03
N ALA A 95 -10.56 10.39 5.02
CA ALA A 95 -10.75 11.63 4.29
C ALA A 95 -11.73 11.51 3.11
N ILE A 96 -12.11 10.29 2.71
CA ILE A 96 -13.07 10.06 1.61
C ILE A 96 -14.45 10.60 2.00
N ASP A 97 -14.98 11.51 1.18
CA ASP A 97 -16.37 11.98 1.29
C ASP A 97 -17.34 10.82 1.03
N PRO A 98 -18.26 10.49 1.96
CA PRO A 98 -19.28 9.47 1.75
C PRO A 98 -20.12 9.69 0.49
N ASN A 99 -20.40 10.93 0.10
CA ASN A 99 -21.17 11.23 -1.10
C ASN A 99 -20.43 10.77 -2.37
N VAL A 100 -19.10 10.92 -2.41
CA VAL A 100 -18.26 10.41 -3.50
C VAL A 100 -18.17 8.88 -3.45
N LEU A 101 -18.00 8.30 -2.25
CA LEU A 101 -17.89 6.85 -2.09
C LEU A 101 -19.13 6.10 -2.59
N PHE A 102 -20.31 6.69 -2.38
CA PHE A 102 -21.59 6.06 -2.72
C PHE A 102 -22.23 6.63 -4.00
N SER A 103 -21.53 7.49 -4.75
CA SER A 103 -22.01 7.97 -6.06
C SER A 103 -21.74 6.98 -7.21
N PHE A 104 -20.88 5.98 -7.00
CA PHE A 104 -20.55 5.02 -8.04
C PHE A 104 -21.74 4.11 -8.40
N PRO A 105 -21.91 3.74 -9.69
CA PRO A 105 -22.90 2.76 -10.12
C PRO A 105 -22.85 1.44 -9.36
N GLN A 106 -23.97 0.72 -9.29
CA GLN A 106 -24.11 -0.50 -8.47
C GLN A 106 -23.10 -1.60 -8.83
N GLN A 107 -22.69 -1.72 -10.09
CA GLN A 107 -21.65 -2.68 -10.51
C GLN A 107 -20.28 -2.43 -9.85
N TYR A 108 -20.06 -1.24 -9.30
CA TYR A 108 -18.86 -0.82 -8.59
C TYR A 108 -19.03 -0.73 -7.07
N SER A 109 -20.07 -1.36 -6.51
CA SER A 109 -20.34 -1.36 -5.05
C SER A 109 -19.19 -1.89 -4.20
N TRP A 110 -18.29 -2.68 -4.78
CA TRP A 110 -17.07 -3.18 -4.15
C TRP A 110 -16.10 -2.07 -3.73
N LEU A 111 -16.17 -0.85 -4.29
CA LEU A 111 -15.35 0.29 -3.86
C LEU A 111 -15.59 0.68 -2.39
N SER A 112 -16.76 0.37 -1.84
CA SER A 112 -17.05 0.56 -0.41
C SER A 112 -16.11 -0.25 0.49
N TYR A 113 -15.65 -1.41 0.02
CA TYR A 113 -14.68 -2.28 0.70
C TYR A 113 -13.23 -1.99 0.31
N HIS A 114 -12.99 -1.41 -0.88
CA HIS A 114 -11.65 -1.13 -1.40
C HIS A 114 -10.76 -0.37 -0.41
N ARG A 115 -11.28 0.65 0.27
CA ARG A 115 -10.51 1.41 1.26
C ARG A 115 -9.97 0.57 2.42
N TRP A 116 -10.72 -0.45 2.84
CA TRP A 116 -10.29 -1.38 3.88
C TRP A 116 -9.27 -2.39 3.34
N THR A 117 -9.40 -2.80 2.08
CA THR A 117 -8.40 -3.63 1.40
C THR A 117 -7.05 -2.93 1.33
N VAL A 118 -7.03 -1.63 1.03
CA VAL A 118 -5.81 -0.81 1.02
C VAL A 118 -5.15 -0.80 2.41
N ILE A 119 -5.91 -0.52 3.47
CA ILE A 119 -5.38 -0.57 4.86
C ILE A 119 -4.84 -1.97 5.18
N GLY A 120 -5.59 -3.02 4.85
CA GLY A 120 -5.19 -4.41 5.10
C GLY A 120 -3.88 -4.76 4.42
N ALA A 121 -3.73 -4.42 3.13
CA ALA A 121 -2.49 -4.64 2.40
C ALA A 121 -1.32 -3.85 2.99
N ALA A 122 -1.52 -2.56 3.33
CA ALA A 122 -0.51 -1.74 3.99
C ALA A 122 -0.09 -2.31 5.37
N ALA A 123 -1.04 -2.85 6.13
CA ALA A 123 -0.77 -3.49 7.41
C ALA A 123 0.06 -4.79 7.25
N ILE A 124 -0.24 -5.61 6.24
CA ILE A 124 0.55 -6.81 5.91
C ILE A 124 1.99 -6.40 5.57
N THR A 125 2.16 -5.37 4.73
CA THR A 125 3.49 -4.84 4.39
C THR A 125 4.25 -4.42 5.63
N PHE A 126 3.60 -3.63 6.52
CA PHE A 126 4.22 -3.16 7.75
C PHE A 126 4.60 -4.29 8.71
N VAL A 127 3.74 -5.31 8.88
CA VAL A 127 4.07 -6.48 9.71
C VAL A 127 5.27 -7.23 9.15
N GLY A 128 5.34 -7.41 7.83
CA GLY A 128 6.49 -8.00 7.16
C GLY A 128 7.77 -7.18 7.35
N ALA A 129 7.70 -5.86 7.16
CA ALA A 129 8.82 -4.94 7.32
C ALA A 129 9.32 -4.86 8.78
N ALA A 130 8.42 -4.76 9.75
CA ALA A 130 8.75 -4.76 11.17
C ALA A 130 9.36 -6.10 11.61
N GLY A 131 8.83 -7.21 11.09
CA GLY A 131 9.43 -8.53 11.27
C GLY A 131 10.83 -8.60 10.67
N TYR A 132 11.03 -8.09 9.45
CA TYR A 132 12.33 -8.07 8.79
C TYR A 132 13.34 -7.24 9.60
N ALA A 133 13.00 -6.00 9.98
CA ALA A 133 13.85 -5.13 10.77
C ALA A 133 14.23 -5.72 12.14
N ARG A 134 13.29 -6.37 12.82
CA ARG A 134 13.56 -7.02 14.12
C ARG A 134 14.57 -8.17 14.02
N ASN A 135 14.69 -8.83 12.87
CA ASN A 135 15.55 -10.01 12.71
C ASN A 135 16.88 -9.72 12.00
N ILE A 136 17.05 -8.50 11.46
CA ILE A 136 18.30 -8.00 10.86
C ILE A 136 19.20 -7.36 11.92
N VAL A 137 18.58 -6.69 12.93
CA VAL A 137 19.25 -5.97 14.02
C VAL A 137 19.53 -6.87 15.20
#